data_AF-A0A182RSF9-F1
#
_entry.id   AF-A0A182RSF9-F1
#
_cell.length_a   1.000
_cell.length_b   1.000
_cell.length_c   1.000
_cell.angle_alpha   90.00
_cell.angle_beta   90.00
_cell.angle_gamma   90.00
#
_symmetry.space_group_name_H-M   'P 1'
#
loop_
_entity.id
_entity.type
_entity.pdbx_description
1 polymer ?
#
loop_
_entity_poly.entity_id
_entity_poly.type
_entity_poly.pdbx_seq_one_letter_code
_entity_poly.pdbx_strand_id
1 'polypeptide(L)'
;MSNRPFTAKFPKNPENGDEVYIRGKLLDDAKSFSVNFCLPRPPQVMQHQTPSYIAYHFKTIYDGNDESRVVQNWKNVHWQQEQVYANHWHMDRSKTFRMIFRLHEDSIKMFLNSVDHPPEYEFMVQLPLDQIESIELWDDVEAVEEISFRYDNKNAY
;
A
#
# COMPACT_ATOMS: atom_id res chain seq x y z
N MET A 1 19.53 -8.46 -4.58
CA MET A 1 18.19 -7.84 -4.53
C MET A 1 18.38 -6.33 -4.60
N SER A 2 17.48 -5.61 -5.26
CA SER A 2 17.52 -4.15 -5.32
C SER A 2 17.30 -3.59 -3.91
N ASN A 3 18.23 -2.77 -3.40
CA ASN A 3 18.05 -2.06 -2.11
C ASN A 3 17.05 -0.88 -2.20
N ARG A 4 16.24 -0.83 -3.25
CA ARG A 4 15.29 0.27 -3.50
C ARG A 4 13.90 -0.31 -3.72
N PRO A 5 12.86 0.30 -3.12
CA PRO A 5 11.50 -0.09 -3.38
C PRO A 5 11.13 0.15 -4.84
N PHE A 6 10.13 -0.56 -5.32
CA PHE A 6 9.42 -0.11 -6.51
C PHE A 6 8.65 1.17 -6.14
N THR A 7 8.72 2.21 -6.97
CA THR A 7 8.01 3.47 -6.74
C THR A 7 7.19 3.86 -7.97
N ALA A 8 5.92 4.18 -7.78
CA ALA A 8 5.10 4.83 -8.79
C ALA A 8 4.56 6.16 -8.25
N LYS A 9 4.72 7.22 -9.03
CA LYS A 9 4.14 8.53 -8.72
C LYS A 9 2.71 8.59 -9.23
N PHE A 10 1.83 9.22 -8.47
CA PHE A 10 0.50 9.54 -8.94
C PHE A 10 0.59 10.57 -10.10
N PRO A 11 -0.10 10.31 -11.23
CA PRO A 11 -0.21 11.28 -12.33
C PRO A 11 -0.83 12.64 -11.96
N LYS A 12 -1.75 12.66 -10.99
CA LYS A 12 -2.36 13.85 -10.38
C LYS A 12 -2.60 13.58 -8.89
N ASN A 13 -2.82 14.62 -8.09
CA ASN A 13 -3.19 14.45 -6.68
C ASN A 13 -4.44 13.56 -6.58
N PRO A 14 -4.44 12.54 -5.70
CA PRO A 14 -5.57 11.65 -5.57
C PRO A 14 -6.75 12.38 -4.91
N GLU A 15 -7.95 12.05 -5.40
CA GLU A 15 -9.23 12.59 -4.97
C GLU A 15 -10.10 11.47 -4.39
N ASN A 16 -11.15 11.86 -3.68
CA ASN A 16 -12.10 10.93 -3.08
C ASN A 16 -12.73 10.00 -4.15
N GLY A 17 -12.56 8.69 -3.97
CA GLY A 17 -13.06 7.65 -4.86
C GLY A 17 -12.02 7.09 -5.84
N ASP A 18 -10.84 7.70 -5.95
CA ASP A 18 -9.77 7.20 -6.81
C ASP A 18 -9.28 5.81 -6.36
N GLU A 19 -8.78 5.02 -7.31
CA GLU A 19 -8.29 3.67 -7.04
C GLU A 19 -6.85 3.48 -7.52
N VAL A 20 -6.09 2.71 -6.74
CA VAL A 20 -4.80 2.17 -7.13
C VAL A 20 -4.91 0.66 -7.24
N TYR A 21 -4.74 0.14 -8.45
CA TYR A 21 -4.66 -1.29 -8.71
C TYR A 21 -3.19 -1.71 -8.74
N ILE A 22 -2.88 -2.81 -8.05
CA ILE A 22 -1.54 -3.40 -7.97
C ILE A 22 -1.65 -4.88 -8.30
N ARG A 23 -0.84 -5.34 -9.25
CA ARG A 23 -0.62 -6.75 -9.54
C ARG A 23 0.86 -7.08 -9.47
N GLY A 24 1.21 -8.12 -8.73
CA GLY A 24 2.59 -8.51 -8.54
C GLY A 24 2.76 -9.93 -8.01
N LYS A 25 4.02 -10.32 -7.81
CA LYS A 25 4.44 -11.58 -7.21
C LYS A 25 5.43 -11.30 -6.10
N LEU A 26 5.27 -12.00 -4.96
CA LEU A 26 6.28 -12.02 -3.90
C LEU A 26 7.25 -13.18 -4.14
N LEU A 27 8.45 -13.10 -3.56
CA LEU A 27 9.35 -14.24 -3.51
C LEU A 27 8.66 -15.43 -2.83
N ASP A 28 8.91 -16.64 -3.31
CA ASP A 28 8.26 -17.85 -2.78
C ASP A 28 8.50 -17.99 -1.25
N ASP A 29 9.68 -17.60 -0.76
CA ASP A 29 10.08 -17.62 0.65
C ASP A 29 9.89 -16.29 1.40
N ALA A 30 9.18 -15.32 0.82
CA ALA A 30 8.91 -13.99 1.38
C ALA A 30 8.58 -14.00 2.88
N LYS A 31 9.23 -13.12 3.64
CA LYS A 31 8.99 -12.91 5.08
C LYS A 31 8.14 -11.68 5.31
N SER A 32 8.22 -10.70 4.42
CA SER A 32 7.37 -9.53 4.49
C SER A 32 7.12 -8.88 3.13
N PHE A 33 6.04 -8.12 3.09
CA PHE A 33 5.69 -7.25 1.98
C PHE A 33 5.03 -6.00 2.54
N SER A 34 5.29 -4.84 1.95
CA SER A 34 4.54 -3.64 2.31
C SER A 34 4.25 -2.71 1.14
N VAL A 35 3.10 -2.03 1.24
CA VAL A 35 2.66 -0.93 0.37
C VAL A 35 2.58 0.33 1.21
N ASN A 36 3.25 1.38 0.76
CA ASN A 36 3.23 2.70 1.39
C ASN A 36 2.57 3.71 0.46
N PHE A 37 1.64 4.49 0.99
CA PHE A 37 1.13 5.71 0.37
C PHE A 37 1.87 6.90 0.97
N CYS A 38 2.76 7.48 0.17
CA CYS A 38 3.78 8.40 0.63
C CYS A 38 3.41 9.86 0.31
N LEU A 39 3.64 10.72 1.29
CA LEU A 39 3.64 12.18 1.10
C LEU A 39 5.01 12.64 0.54
N PRO A 40 5.12 13.91 0.09
CA PRO A 40 6.35 14.45 -0.45
C PRO A 40 7.54 14.21 0.47
N ARG A 41 8.62 13.69 -0.12
CA ARG A 41 9.86 13.41 0.60
C ARG A 41 10.66 14.70 0.75
N PRO A 42 11.12 15.05 1.97
CA PRO A 42 12.07 16.15 2.13
C PRO A 42 13.33 15.90 1.28
N PRO A 43 13.92 16.91 0.63
CA PRO A 43 15.05 16.74 -0.29
C PRO A 43 16.28 16.03 0.31
N GLN A 44 16.39 16.04 1.64
CA GLN A 44 17.52 15.50 2.41
C GLN A 44 17.40 13.99 2.68
N VAL A 45 16.23 13.38 2.50
CA VAL A 45 16.00 11.96 2.78
C VAL A 45 16.33 11.13 1.54
N MET A 46 17.21 10.14 1.68
CA MET A 46 17.63 9.31 0.55
C MET A 46 16.53 8.33 0.12
N GLN A 47 16.44 8.02 -1.18
CA GLN A 47 15.41 7.13 -1.74
C GLN A 47 15.43 5.69 -1.19
N HIS A 48 16.56 5.23 -0.67
CA HIS A 48 16.67 3.88 -0.08
C HIS A 48 16.22 3.84 1.39
N GLN A 49 15.86 4.99 1.98
CA GLN A 49 15.28 5.06 3.31
C GLN A 49 13.77 5.09 3.21
N THR A 50 13.07 4.51 4.18
CA THR A 50 11.61 4.66 4.29
C THR A 50 11.24 6.15 4.31
N PRO A 51 10.18 6.59 3.60
CA PRO A 51 9.72 7.97 3.63
C PRO A 51 9.52 8.49 5.06
N SER A 52 9.68 9.81 5.24
CA SER A 52 9.38 10.46 6.53
C SER A 52 7.89 10.55 6.80
N TYR A 53 7.08 10.68 5.74
CA TYR A 53 5.64 10.87 5.81
C TYR A 53 4.94 9.81 4.98
N ILE A 54 4.13 8.99 5.63
CA ILE A 54 3.39 7.87 5.04
C ILE A 54 1.96 7.99 5.55
N ALA A 55 1.02 8.30 4.65
CA ALA A 55 -0.41 8.40 4.97
C ALA A 55 -0.99 7.04 5.35
N TYR A 56 -0.50 5.99 4.69
CA TYR A 56 -0.92 4.62 4.95
C TYR A 56 0.19 3.63 4.65
N HIS A 57 0.51 2.82 5.65
CA HIS A 57 1.42 1.69 5.58
C HIS A 57 0.60 0.41 5.73
N PHE A 58 0.50 -0.37 4.66
CA PHE A 58 -0.02 -1.72 4.71
C PHE A 58 1.14 -2.70 4.67
N LYS A 59 1.31 -3.51 5.70
CA LYS A 59 2.37 -4.51 5.77
C LYS A 59 1.81 -5.88 6.09
N THR A 60 2.38 -6.89 5.45
CA THR A 60 2.14 -8.28 5.80
C THR A 60 3.43 -8.93 6.24
N ILE A 61 3.33 -9.66 7.34
CA ILE A 61 4.43 -10.44 7.92
C ILE A 61 4.02 -11.90 7.84
N TYR A 62 4.84 -12.71 7.17
CA TYR A 62 4.67 -14.14 7.07
C TYR A 62 5.59 -14.82 8.07
N ASP A 63 5.02 -15.37 9.12
CA ASP A 63 5.74 -16.09 10.16
C ASP A 63 6.11 -17.51 9.67
N GLY A 64 7.04 -18.17 10.37
CA GLY A 64 7.60 -19.45 9.94
C GLY A 64 6.66 -20.67 10.08
N ASN A 65 5.51 -20.52 10.73
CA ASN A 65 4.58 -21.61 11.08
C ASN A 65 3.27 -21.56 10.28
N ASP A 66 3.32 -21.10 9.02
CA ASP A 66 2.15 -20.80 8.17
C ASP A 66 1.20 -19.71 8.72
N GLU A 67 1.51 -19.15 9.89
CA GLU A 67 0.86 -17.97 10.42
C GLU A 67 1.30 -16.72 9.68
N SER A 68 0.39 -15.76 9.54
CA SER A 68 0.70 -14.45 9.00
C SER A 68 -0.25 -13.41 9.55
N ARG A 69 0.23 -12.17 9.58
CA ARG A 69 -0.52 -11.02 10.09
C ARG A 69 -0.38 -9.81 9.18
N VAL A 70 -1.42 -8.99 9.18
CA VAL A 70 -1.41 -7.68 8.56
C VAL A 70 -1.19 -6.63 9.64
N VAL A 71 -0.27 -5.71 9.39
CA VAL A 71 0.00 -4.54 10.21
C VAL A 71 -0.35 -3.31 9.39
N GLN A 72 -1.24 -2.49 9.91
CA GLN A 72 -1.55 -1.18 9.36
C GLN A 72 -1.00 -0.10 10.27
N ASN A 73 -0.42 0.94 9.67
CA ASN A 73 0.13 2.06 10.40
C ASN A 73 0.18 3.30 9.49
N TRP A 74 0.67 4.40 10.05
CA TRP A 74 1.04 5.61 9.33
C TRP A 74 2.30 6.19 9.97
N LYS A 75 2.94 7.13 9.26
CA LYS A 75 4.20 7.73 9.70
C LYS A 75 4.15 9.23 9.51
N ASN A 76 4.39 9.96 10.59
CA ASN A 76 4.61 11.41 10.58
C ASN A 76 5.92 11.68 11.29
N VAL A 77 7.02 11.58 10.53
CA VAL A 77 8.41 11.49 11.01
C VAL A 77 8.69 10.20 11.79
N HIS A 78 7.81 9.83 12.72
CA HIS A 78 7.85 8.61 13.52
C HIS A 78 6.65 7.71 13.20
N TRP A 79 6.86 6.40 13.34
CA TRP A 79 5.81 5.41 13.28
C TRP A 79 4.82 5.61 14.42
N GLN A 80 3.56 5.33 14.13
CA GLN A 80 2.45 5.56 15.06
C GLN A 80 1.98 4.21 15.63
N GLN A 81 0.86 4.21 16.33
CA GLN A 81 0.33 2.98 16.91
C GLN A 81 -0.09 1.98 15.82
N GLU A 82 0.48 0.79 15.86
CA GLU A 82 0.14 -0.30 14.93
C GLU A 82 -1.26 -0.83 15.19
N GLN A 83 -1.97 -1.12 14.10
CA GLN A 83 -3.20 -1.90 14.10
C GLN A 83 -2.89 -3.26 13.48
N VAL A 84 -3.06 -4.33 14.26
CA VAL A 84 -2.68 -5.69 13.87
C VAL A 84 -3.93 -6.52 13.63
N TYR A 85 -3.96 -7.19 12.49
CA TYR A 85 -5.07 -8.01 12.03
C TYR A 85 -4.60 -9.40 11.61
N ALA A 86 -5.50 -10.36 11.68
CA ALA A 86 -5.29 -11.66 11.05
C ALA A 86 -5.11 -11.47 9.53
N ASN A 87 -4.21 -12.25 8.94
CA ASN A 87 -4.04 -12.24 7.50
C ASN A 87 -5.12 -13.08 6.83
N HIS A 88 -5.82 -12.47 5.88
CA HIS A 88 -6.83 -13.11 5.04
C HIS A 88 -6.55 -12.91 3.54
N TRP A 89 -5.43 -12.26 3.18
CA TRP A 89 -5.03 -12.04 1.80
C TRP A 89 -3.75 -12.84 1.48
N HIS A 90 -3.56 -13.18 0.20
CA HIS A 90 -2.37 -13.87 -0.31
C HIS A 90 -1.98 -15.13 0.52
N MET A 91 -2.99 -15.96 0.82
CA MET A 91 -2.80 -17.23 1.55
C MET A 91 -2.01 -18.26 0.73
N ASP A 92 -2.17 -18.25 -0.60
CA ASP A 92 -1.35 -19.03 -1.52
C ASP A 92 -0.22 -18.15 -2.05
N ARG A 93 0.92 -18.24 -1.37
CA ARG A 93 2.10 -17.40 -1.61
C ARG A 93 2.82 -17.67 -2.92
N SER A 94 2.47 -18.76 -3.62
CA SER A 94 3.05 -19.09 -4.92
C SER A 94 2.43 -18.29 -6.08
N LYS A 95 1.29 -17.65 -5.83
CA LYS A 95 0.48 -16.98 -6.84
C LYS A 95 0.79 -15.50 -6.94
N THR A 96 0.49 -14.95 -8.12
CA THR A 96 0.39 -13.50 -8.26
C THR A 96 -0.81 -12.98 -7.47
N PHE A 97 -0.66 -11.82 -6.85
CA PHE A 97 -1.72 -11.13 -6.13
C PHE A 97 -2.29 -9.98 -6.95
N ARG A 98 -3.51 -9.57 -6.59
CA ARG A 98 -4.18 -8.37 -7.10
C ARG A 98 -4.81 -7.62 -5.95
N MET A 99 -4.30 -6.43 -5.67
CA MET A 99 -4.81 -5.55 -4.63
C MET A 99 -5.36 -4.28 -5.26
N ILE A 100 -6.50 -3.82 -4.77
CA ILE A 100 -7.08 -2.53 -5.13
C ILE A 100 -7.17 -1.70 -3.86
N PHE A 101 -6.59 -0.51 -3.88
CA PHE A 101 -6.76 0.46 -2.81
C PHE A 101 -7.72 1.54 -3.31
N ARG A 102 -8.89 1.65 -2.70
CA ARG A 102 -9.79 2.79 -2.92
C ARG A 102 -9.50 3.86 -1.90
N LEU A 103 -9.30 5.07 -2.38
CA LEU A 103 -8.88 6.22 -1.61
C LEU A 103 -10.08 7.08 -1.27
N HIS A 104 -10.28 7.37 0.01
CA HIS A 104 -11.26 8.34 0.50
C HIS A 104 -10.58 9.33 1.45
N GLU A 105 -11.19 10.49 1.65
CA GLU A 105 -10.67 11.53 2.55
C GLU A 105 -10.54 11.04 4.00
N ASP A 106 -11.44 10.15 4.43
CA ASP A 106 -11.48 9.64 5.80
C ASP A 106 -10.84 8.24 5.96
N SER A 107 -10.72 7.48 4.87
CA SER A 107 -10.22 6.11 4.93
C SER A 107 -9.59 5.62 3.62
N ILE A 108 -8.66 4.67 3.73
CA ILE A 108 -8.19 3.87 2.59
C ILE A 108 -8.67 2.44 2.77
N LYS A 109 -9.32 1.92 1.73
CA LYS A 109 -9.93 0.58 1.71
C LYS A 109 -9.16 -0.33 0.77
N MET A 110 -8.71 -1.48 1.27
CA MET A 110 -8.00 -2.48 0.49
C MET A 110 -8.96 -3.61 0.10
N PHE A 111 -9.00 -3.91 -1.20
CA PHE A 111 -9.78 -4.98 -1.80
C PHE A 111 -8.90 -6.02 -2.48
N LEU A 112 -9.26 -7.30 -2.38
CA LEU A 112 -8.63 -8.39 -3.12
C LEU A 112 -9.38 -8.67 -4.43
N ASN A 113 -8.68 -8.66 -5.56
CA ASN A 113 -9.19 -8.96 -6.91
C ASN A 113 -10.27 -8.02 -7.49
N SER A 114 -11.27 -7.59 -6.73
CA SER A 114 -12.42 -6.79 -7.20
C SER A 114 -12.96 -5.86 -6.13
N VAL A 115 -13.79 -4.87 -6.50
CA VAL A 115 -14.41 -3.91 -5.57
C VAL A 115 -15.90 -4.17 -5.33
N ASP A 116 -16.39 -5.33 -5.77
CA ASP A 116 -17.83 -5.71 -5.74
C ASP A 116 -18.25 -6.39 -4.43
N HIS A 117 -17.36 -6.40 -3.43
CA HIS A 117 -17.57 -6.93 -2.08
C HIS A 117 -17.04 -5.94 -1.04
N PRO A 118 -17.35 -6.13 0.26
CA PRO A 118 -16.74 -5.34 1.33
C PRO A 118 -15.20 -5.43 1.32
N PRO A 119 -14.48 -4.36 1.75
CA PRO A 119 -13.02 -4.39 1.77
C PRO A 119 -12.50 -5.42 2.78
N GLU A 120 -11.38 -6.09 2.45
CA GLU A 120 -10.67 -6.97 3.37
C GLU A 120 -10.08 -6.19 4.54
N TYR A 121 -9.63 -4.97 4.28
CA TYR A 121 -9.12 -4.08 5.33
C TYR A 121 -9.47 -2.62 5.05
N GLU A 122 -9.70 -1.87 6.11
CA GLU A 122 -10.00 -0.45 6.07
C GLU A 122 -9.14 0.27 7.10
N PHE A 123 -8.50 1.36 6.68
CA PHE A 123 -7.64 2.16 7.53
C PHE A 123 -8.12 3.61 7.57
N MET A 124 -8.40 4.14 8.75
CA MET A 124 -8.79 5.53 8.96
C MET A 124 -7.58 6.45 8.78
N VAL A 125 -7.56 7.26 7.73
CA VAL A 125 -6.39 8.10 7.42
C VAL A 125 -6.27 9.26 8.40
N GLN A 126 -5.02 9.60 8.75
CA GLN A 126 -4.69 10.71 9.66
C GLN A 126 -3.96 11.86 8.95
N LEU A 127 -3.53 11.64 7.70
CA LEU A 127 -2.84 12.62 6.86
C LEU A 127 -3.67 12.93 5.61
N PRO A 128 -3.56 14.13 5.04
CA PRO A 128 -4.40 14.56 3.91
C PRO A 128 -4.20 13.68 2.67
N LEU A 129 -5.32 13.25 2.08
CA LEU A 129 -5.34 12.42 0.87
C LEU A 129 -4.64 13.13 -0.30
N ASP A 130 -4.97 14.40 -0.51
CA ASP A 130 -4.51 15.23 -1.63
C ASP A 130 -2.99 15.49 -1.62
N GLN A 131 -2.29 15.16 -0.53
CA GLN A 131 -0.84 15.26 -0.40
C GLN A 131 -0.11 13.96 -0.73
N ILE A 132 -0.80 12.85 -0.99
CA ILE A 132 -0.15 11.61 -1.40
C ILE A 132 0.42 11.77 -2.82
N GLU A 133 1.73 11.64 -2.96
CA GLU A 133 2.43 11.84 -4.25
C GLU A 133 2.87 10.52 -4.90
N SER A 134 3.06 9.47 -4.12
CA SER A 134 3.58 8.20 -4.64
C SER A 134 3.13 7.01 -3.82
N ILE A 135 3.16 5.85 -4.46
CA ILE A 135 3.16 4.55 -3.79
C ILE A 135 4.54 3.91 -3.85
N GLU A 136 4.94 3.27 -2.75
CA GLU A 136 6.17 2.47 -2.69
C GLU A 136 5.85 1.03 -2.27
N LEU A 137 6.37 0.05 -3.01
CA LEU A 137 6.30 -1.38 -2.67
C LEU A 137 7.68 -1.83 -2.17
N TRP A 138 7.72 -2.41 -0.98
CA TRP A 138 8.94 -2.76 -0.26
C TRP A 138 9.01 -4.25 0.07
N ASP A 139 10.19 -4.66 0.57
CA ASP A 139 10.52 -5.99 1.08
C ASP A 139 10.63 -7.06 -0.02
N ASP A 140 10.00 -8.23 0.14
CA ASP A 140 10.26 -9.44 -0.64
C ASP A 140 9.44 -9.51 -1.95
N VAL A 141 9.37 -8.39 -2.67
CA VAL A 141 8.71 -8.30 -3.98
C VAL A 141 9.61 -8.91 -5.05
N GLU A 142 9.11 -9.94 -5.73
CA GLU A 142 9.79 -10.56 -6.87
C GLU A 142 9.57 -9.75 -8.14
N ALA A 143 8.30 -9.43 -8.43
CA ALA A 143 7.91 -8.70 -9.63
C ALA A 143 6.69 -7.81 -9.38
N VAL A 144 6.72 -6.61 -9.95
CA VAL A 144 5.54 -5.75 -10.11
C VAL A 144 5.11 -5.86 -11.56
N GLU A 145 3.99 -6.53 -11.80
CA GLU A 145 3.48 -6.77 -13.16
C GLU A 145 2.69 -5.56 -13.67
N GLU A 146 1.93 -4.91 -12.80
CA GLU A 146 1.07 -3.79 -13.15
C GLU A 146 0.79 -2.90 -11.94
N ILE A 147 0.87 -1.59 -12.16
CA ILE A 147 0.27 -0.57 -11.31
C ILE A 147 -0.59 0.32 -12.19
N SER A 148 -1.85 0.50 -11.82
CA SER A 148 -2.79 1.35 -12.55
C SER A 148 -3.46 2.31 -11.59
N PHE A 149 -3.50 3.58 -11.97
CA PHE A 149 -4.26 4.61 -11.28
C PHE A 149 -5.58 4.81 -12.01
N ARG A 150 -6.71 4.68 -11.31
CA ARG A 150 -8.04 4.94 -11.85
C ARG A 150 -8.61 6.17 -11.18
N TYR A 151 -9.07 7.08 -12.02
CA TYR A 151 -9.55 8.39 -11.60
C TYR A 151 -11.03 8.51 -11.93
N ASP A 152 -11.87 8.84 -10.96
CA ASP A 152 -13.28 9.12 -11.20
C ASP A 152 -13.49 10.61 -11.46
N ASN A 153 -13.43 11.01 -12.73
CA ASN A 153 -13.65 12.40 -13.12
C ASN A 153 -15.12 12.85 -13.06
N LYS A 154 -16.06 12.01 -12.57
CA LYS A 154 -17.48 12.37 -12.48
C LYS A 154 -17.78 13.44 -11.44
N ASN A 155 -16.84 13.76 -10.55
CA ASN A 155 -17.02 14.77 -9.49
C ASN A 155 -16.33 16.12 -9.79
N ALA A 156 -15.76 16.32 -10.98
CA ALA A 156 -15.18 17.59 -11.38
C ALA A 156 -16.28 18.57 -11.84
N TYR A 157 -16.97 19.20 -10.89
CA TYR A 157 -17.96 20.26 -11.13
C TYR A 157 -17.66 21.50 -10.31
#